data_AF-A0A1X7E8V4-F1
#
_entry.id   AF-A0A1X7E8V4-F1
#
_cell.length_a   1.000
_cell.length_b   1.000
_cell.length_c   1.000
_cell.angle_alpha   90.00
_cell.angle_beta   90.00
_cell.angle_gamma   90.00
#
_symmetry.space_group_name_H-M   'P 1'
#
loop_
_entity.id
_entity.type
_entity.pdbx_description
1 polymer ?
#
loop_
_entity_poly.entity_id
_entity_poly.type
_entity_poly.pdbx_seq_one_letter_code
_entity_poly.pdbx_strand_id
1 'polypeptide(L)'
;MKKPWYLKTGWVFVFCTLIPPIGYLIILTNLKKFDNKDKKQFEQKIFYLAIATIAMAFWVLKFTPLIVQKVVICGLLAIFVGRKLKRMFKK
;
A
#
# COMPACT_ATOMS: atom_id res chain seq x y z
N MET A 1 -1.66 -7.53 26.52
CA MET A 1 -0.26 -7.08 26.36
C MET A 1 -0.24 -5.74 25.64
N LYS A 2 0.48 -4.73 26.16
CA LYS A 2 0.66 -3.44 25.46
C LYS A 2 1.38 -3.68 24.13
N LYS A 3 0.85 -3.14 23.03
CA LYS A 3 1.56 -3.19 21.74
C LYS A 3 2.87 -2.39 21.84
N PRO A 4 3.99 -2.90 21.28
CA PRO A 4 5.22 -2.14 21.12
C PRO A 4 4.97 -0.81 20.40
N TRP A 5 5.77 0.21 20.72
CA TRP A 5 5.63 1.55 20.13
C TRP A 5 5.61 1.54 18.59
N TYR A 6 6.43 0.69 17.96
CA TYR A 6 6.57 0.53 16.51
C TYR A 6 5.38 -0.18 15.84
N LEU A 7 4.50 -0.83 16.61
CA LEU A 7 3.26 -1.45 16.12
C LEU A 7 2.02 -0.61 16.40
N LYS A 8 2.20 0.61 16.92
CA LYS A 8 1.08 1.56 17.03
C LYS A 8 0.79 2.14 15.65
N THR A 9 -0.50 2.21 15.33
CA THR A 9 -1.08 2.80 14.11
C THR A 9 -0.37 4.05 13.61
N GLY A 10 -0.13 5.05 14.47
CA GLY A 10 0.52 6.30 14.06
C GLY A 10 1.95 6.10 13.55
N TRP A 11 2.75 5.30 14.26
CA TRP A 11 4.14 5.03 13.88
C TRP A 11 4.25 4.20 12.61
N VAL A 12 3.42 3.16 12.47
CA VAL A 12 3.39 2.33 11.24
C VAL A 12 3.05 3.16 10.02
N PHE A 13 2.08 4.08 10.14
CA PHE A 13 1.72 5.00 9.06
C PHE A 13 2.90 5.89 8.65
N VAL A 14 3.57 6.51 9.63
CA VAL A 14 4.76 7.36 9.40
C VAL A 14 5.87 6.59 8.69
N PHE A 15 6.18 5.37 9.13
CA PHE A 15 7.17 4.53 8.46
C PHE A 15 6.76 4.18 7.03
N CYS A 16 5.47 3.88 6.79
CA CYS A 16 4.98 3.59 5.44
C CYS A 16 5.03 4.80 4.50
N THR A 17 4.93 6.03 5.01
CA THR A 17 4.98 7.25 4.17
C THR A 17 6.39 7.74 3.94
N LEU A 18 7.22 7.80 4.98
CA LEU A 18 8.58 8.33 4.89
C LEU A 18 9.55 7.33 4.27
N ILE A 19 9.52 6.09 4.74
CA ILE A 19 10.46 5.05 4.32
C ILE A 19 9.68 3.77 4.01
N PRO A 20 9.00 3.73 2.86
CA PRO A 20 8.12 2.62 2.48
C PRO A 20 8.76 1.22 2.60
N PRO A 21 10.05 1.02 2.26
CA PRO A 21 10.71 -0.28 2.46
C PRO A 21 10.73 -0.73 3.93
N ILE A 22 11.05 0.20 4.85
CA ILE A 22 11.11 -0.08 6.29
C ILE A 22 9.70 -0.33 6.84
N GLY A 23 8.72 0.49 6.44
CA GLY A 23 7.32 0.30 6.82
C GLY A 23 6.77 -1.06 6.39
N TYR A 24 7.07 -1.47 5.14
CA TYR A 24 6.70 -2.78 4.61
C TYR A 24 7.35 -3.93 5.40
N LEU A 25 8.66 -3.86 5.66
CA LEU A 25 9.39 -4.83 6.48
C LEU A 25 8.82 -4.97 7.89
N ILE A 26 8.48 -3.86 8.55
CA ILE A 26 7.89 -3.86 9.90
C ILE A 26 6.56 -4.61 9.89
N ILE A 27 5.69 -4.35 8.91
CA ILE A 27 4.40 -5.04 8.79
C ILE A 27 4.62 -6.51 8.48
N LEU A 28 5.49 -6.83 7.51
CA LEU A 28 5.73 -8.19 7.02
C LEU A 28 6.31 -9.10 8.12
N THR A 29 7.30 -8.62 8.85
CA THR A 29 7.95 -9.39 9.94
C THR A 29 7.08 -9.54 11.18
N ASN A 30 6.14 -8.62 11.40
CA ASN A 30 5.22 -8.66 12.55
C ASN A 30 3.82 -9.17 12.18
N LEU A 31 3.66 -9.83 11.02
CA LEU A 31 2.39 -10.33 10.51
C LEU A 31 1.61 -11.18 11.53
N LYS A 32 2.32 -12.03 12.28
CA LYS A 32 1.77 -12.91 13.34
C LYS A 32 1.34 -12.15 14.59
N LYS A 33 1.95 -10.99 14.90
CA LYS A 33 1.58 -10.17 16.07
C LYS A 33 0.28 -9.40 15.87
N PHE A 34 -0.10 -9.16 14.61
CA PHE A 34 -1.39 -8.56 14.24
C PHE A 34 -2.53 -9.58 14.12
N ASP A 35 -2.23 -10.89 14.20
CA ASP A 35 -3.16 -11.99 13.97
C ASP A 35 -4.04 -12.33 15.20
N ASN A 36 -3.96 -11.53 16.25
CA ASN A 36 -4.63 -11.81 17.51
C ASN A 36 -6.13 -11.45 17.45
N LYS A 37 -6.98 -12.48 17.28
CA LYS A 37 -8.41 -12.68 17.61
C LYS A 37 -9.47 -11.61 17.26
N ASP A 38 -9.09 -10.41 16.84
CA ASP A 38 -10.01 -9.29 16.66
C ASP A 38 -10.14 -8.92 15.17
N LYS A 39 -11.34 -9.09 14.62
CA LYS A 39 -11.63 -8.81 13.19
C LYS A 39 -11.22 -7.38 12.77
N LYS A 40 -11.31 -6.41 13.70
CA LYS A 40 -10.92 -5.02 13.45
C LYS A 40 -9.41 -4.87 13.26
N GLN A 41 -8.61 -5.69 13.94
CA GLN A 41 -7.15 -5.68 13.81
C GLN A 41 -6.69 -6.29 12.49
N PHE A 42 -7.41 -7.30 12.00
CA PHE A 42 -7.17 -7.91 10.70
C PHE A 42 -7.48 -6.95 9.54
N GLU A 43 -8.61 -6.25 9.59
CA GLU A 43 -8.96 -5.20 8.63
C GLU A 43 -7.91 -4.09 8.60
N GLN A 44 -7.49 -3.61 9.78
CA GLN A 44 -6.42 -2.61 9.89
C GLN A 44 -5.09 -3.10 9.32
N LYS A 45 -4.74 -4.37 9.55
CA LYS A 45 -3.54 -5.00 8.99
C LYS A 45 -3.58 -4.98 7.46
N ILE A 46 -4.69 -5.40 6.84
CA ILE A 46 -4.83 -5.36 5.38
C ILE A 46 -4.73 -3.92 4.87
N PHE A 47 -5.36 -2.97 5.55
CA PHE A 47 -5.29 -1.56 5.20
C PHE A 47 -3.85 -1.00 5.24
N TYR A 48 -3.10 -1.26 6.31
CA TYR A 48 -1.70 -0.83 6.39
C TYR A 48 -0.81 -1.53 5.38
N LEU A 49 -1.03 -2.82 5.13
CA LEU A 49 -0.28 -3.55 4.11
C LEU A 49 -0.57 -3.00 2.71
N ALA A 50 -1.82 -2.65 2.42
CA ALA A 50 -2.20 -2.02 1.16
C ALA A 50 -1.52 -0.65 0.99
N ILE A 51 -1.57 0.20 2.02
CA ILE A 51 -0.87 1.51 2.00
C ILE A 51 0.64 1.31 1.82
N ALA A 52 1.25 0.40 2.57
CA ALA A 52 2.68 0.12 2.47
C ALA A 52 3.05 -0.36 1.06
N THR A 53 2.23 -1.23 0.47
CA THR A 53 2.46 -1.76 -0.88
C THR A 53 2.31 -0.66 -1.93
N ILE A 54 1.28 0.18 -1.83
CA ILE A 54 1.07 1.32 -2.74
C ILE A 54 2.23 2.31 -2.61
N ALA A 55 2.59 2.70 -1.38
CA ALA A 55 3.69 3.62 -1.12
C ALA A 55 5.02 3.06 -1.64
N MET A 56 5.28 1.77 -1.44
CA MET A 56 6.49 1.10 -1.93
C MET A 56 6.50 1.03 -3.46
N ALA A 57 5.37 0.75 -4.11
CA ALA A 57 5.25 0.79 -5.56
C ALA A 57 5.56 2.19 -6.13
N PHE A 58 5.02 3.25 -5.53
CA PHE A 58 5.34 4.63 -5.93
C PHE A 58 6.80 4.98 -5.66
N TRP A 59 7.36 4.51 -4.55
CA TRP A 59 8.77 4.73 -4.21
C TRP A 59 9.70 4.05 -5.21
N VAL A 60 9.45 2.78 -5.55
CA VAL A 60 10.19 2.06 -6.60
C VAL A 60 10.04 2.74 -7.95
N LEU A 61 8.84 3.20 -8.30
CA LEU A 61 8.59 3.93 -9.55
C LEU A 61 9.47 5.19 -9.64
N LYS A 62 9.66 5.91 -8.53
CA LYS A 62 10.55 7.08 -8.48
C LYS A 62 12.02 6.75 -8.83
N PHE A 63 12.49 5.54 -8.54
CA PHE A 63 13.86 5.11 -8.89
C PHE A 63 13.99 4.57 -10.31
N THR A 64 12.89 4.43 -11.05
CA THR A 64 12.93 3.94 -12.43
C THR A 64 13.16 5.07 -13.44
N PRO A 65 13.68 4.76 -14.65
CA PRO A 65 13.86 5.76 -15.69
C PRO A 65 12.55 6.47 -16.06
N LEU A 66 12.62 7.75 -16.43
CA LEU A 66 11.45 8.57 -16.80
C LEU A 66 10.53 7.92 -17.85
N ILE A 67 11.10 7.17 -18.79
CA ILE A 67 10.33 6.42 -19.81
C ILE A 67 9.46 5.35 -19.16
N VAL A 68 10.02 4.57 -18.23
CA VAL A 68 9.29 3.53 -17.49
C VAL A 68 8.17 4.16 -16.66
N GLN A 69 8.46 5.28 -15.99
CA GLN A 69 7.45 6.02 -15.21
C GLN A 69 6.27 6.44 -16.09
N LYS A 70 6.54 7.04 -17.25
CA LYS A 70 5.51 7.46 -18.20
C LYS A 70 4.68 6.28 -18.70
N VAL A 71 5.32 5.17 -19.07
CA VAL A 71 4.63 3.95 -19.53
C VAL A 71 3.69 3.42 -18.45
N VAL A 72 4.15 3.33 -17.20
CA VAL A 72 3.32 2.86 -16.08
C VAL A 72 2.12 3.77 -15.84
N ILE A 73 2.33 5.09 -15.81
CA ILE A 73 1.25 6.07 -15.59
C ILE A 73 0.24 6.04 -16.76
N CYS A 74 0.72 6.01 -18.00
CA CYS A 74 -0.13 5.90 -19.19
C CYS A 74 -0.94 4.60 -19.17
N GLY A 75 -0.33 3.47 -18.79
CA GLY A 75 -1.03 2.19 -18.65
C GLY A 75 -2.15 2.24 -17.60
N LEU A 76 -1.88 2.82 -16.42
CA LEU A 76 -2.89 3.00 -15.37
C LEU A 76 -4.06 3.88 -15.85
N LEU A 77 -3.75 4.98 -16.55
CA LEU A 77 -4.76 5.87 -17.14
C LEU A 77 -5.60 5.15 -18.20
N ALA A 78 -4.96 4.38 -19.09
CA ALA A 78 -5.66 3.63 -20.13
C ALA A 78 -6.64 2.61 -19.53
N ILE A 79 -6.23 1.89 -18.48
CA ILE A 79 -7.11 0.96 -17.75
C ILE A 79 -8.29 1.71 -17.13
N PHE A 80 -8.03 2.86 -16.49
CA PHE A 80 -9.06 3.65 -15.84
C PHE A 80 -10.10 4.19 -16.84
N VAL A 81 -9.62 4.79 -17.93
CA VAL A 81 -10.46 5.30 -19.03
C VAL A 81 -11.21 4.17 -19.71
N GLY A 82 -10.55 3.07 -20.05
CA GLY A 82 -11.17 1.91 -20.68
C GLY A 82 -12.28 1.30 -19.82
N ARG A 83 -12.07 1.20 -18.49
CA ARG A 83 -13.12 0.78 -17.55
C ARG A 83 -14.29 1.76 -17.50
N LYS A 84 -14.02 3.07 -17.51
CA LYS A 84 -15.06 4.11 -17.52
C LYS A 84 -15.89 4.05 -18.81
N LEU A 85 -15.23 3.96 -19.96
CA LEU A 85 -15.88 3.80 -21.27
C LEU A 85 -16.77 2.56 -21.28
N LYS A 86 -16.23 1.39 -20.88
CA LYS A 86 -17.01 0.14 -20.86
C LYS A 86 -18.27 0.23 -20.00
N ARG A 87 -18.22 0.96 -18.87
CA ARG A 87 -19.43 1.18 -18.05
C ARG A 87 -20.44 2.11 -18.74
N MET A 88 -19.97 3.08 -19.51
CA MET A 88 -20.81 4.03 -20.23
C MET A 88 -21.52 3.38 -21.43
N PHE A 89 -20.86 2.45 -22.13
CA PHE A 89 -21.44 1.68 -23.24
C PHE A 89 -22.33 0.50 -22.79
N LYS A 90 -22.31 0.13 -21.51
CA LYS A 90 -23.15 -0.94 -20.96
C LYS A 90 -24.43 -0.41 -20.28
N LYS A 91 -24.62 0.91 -20.30
CA LYS A 91 -25.85 1.61 -19.95
C LYS A 91 -26.61 1.92 -21.23
#